data_AF-A0A842NPC0-F1
#
_entry.id   AF-A0A842NPC0-F1
#
_cell.length_a   1.000
_cell.length_b   1.000
_cell.length_c   1.000
_cell.angle_alpha   90.00
_cell.angle_beta   90.00
_cell.angle_gamma   90.00
#
_symmetry.space_group_name_H-M   'P 1'
#
loop_
_entity.id
_entity.type
_entity.pdbx_description
1 polymer ?
#
loop_
_entity_poly.entity_id
_entity_poly.type
_entity_poly.pdbx_seq_one_letter_code
_entity_poly.pdbx_strand_id
1 'polypeptide(L)'
;METPCSSEIKNLTGKKYVVFTARGNSAILAALKYVKQKGLNDILIQDQGGWITYPQYIKKLKLNQIKLTTNYGLINKITEKNAVLLINSMPGYFVLQDMDDIAIQCKNNNLFLINDVSGSIGTKQAKEGDILFGSFGRWKPLNMEEGGFIATDDKEAYNFFKEFEFDISCEKLCGKLSKLQEKLNFFNDKVKEIKEDLKDYDIIHREQKGLNVVVKYSSEKEKEKLIKYCNEKKLEFVECPKYIRVNEQAISIEVKRLV
;
A
#
# COMPACT_ATOMS: atom_id res chain seq x y z
N MET A 1 -23.14 9.25 -13.66
CA MET A 1 -22.33 10.23 -14.43
C MET A 1 -20.91 10.14 -13.93
N GLU A 2 -19.92 10.22 -14.82
CA GLU A 2 -18.52 10.25 -14.43
C GLU A 2 -18.20 11.60 -13.77
N THR A 3 -17.59 11.55 -12.59
CA THR A 3 -17.24 12.75 -11.82
C THR A 3 -15.76 13.13 -12.07
N PRO A 4 -15.37 14.40 -11.86
CA PRO A 4 -13.98 14.82 -12.02
C PRO A 4 -13.00 14.03 -11.15
N CYS A 5 -13.36 13.77 -9.88
CA CYS A 5 -12.53 12.97 -8.98
C CYS A 5 -12.42 11.50 -9.43
N SER A 6 -13.49 10.91 -9.99
CA SER A 6 -13.43 9.56 -10.56
C SER A 6 -12.49 9.50 -11.75
N SER A 7 -12.58 10.50 -12.64
CA SER A 7 -11.70 10.62 -13.83
C SER A 7 -10.23 10.69 -13.42
N GLU A 8 -9.91 11.47 -12.38
CA GLU A 8 -8.53 11.60 -11.92
C GLU A 8 -8.00 10.31 -11.27
N ILE A 9 -8.82 9.61 -10.47
CA ILE A 9 -8.41 8.30 -9.93
C ILE A 9 -8.20 7.28 -11.05
N LYS A 10 -9.02 7.28 -12.11
CA LYS A 10 -8.79 6.46 -13.31
C LYS A 10 -7.46 6.78 -13.97
N ASN A 11 -7.12 8.07 -14.12
CA ASN A 11 -5.84 8.50 -14.67
C ASN A 11 -4.64 8.02 -13.82
N LEU A 12 -4.72 8.18 -12.51
CA LEU A 12 -3.67 7.77 -11.57
C LEU A 12 -3.47 6.25 -11.56
N THR A 13 -4.56 5.49 -11.72
CA THR A 13 -4.56 4.03 -11.67
C THR A 13 -4.41 3.36 -13.04
N GLY A 14 -4.58 4.12 -14.13
CA GLY A 14 -4.64 3.57 -15.48
C GLY A 14 -5.85 2.66 -15.73
N LYS A 15 -6.88 2.68 -14.88
CA LYS A 15 -8.05 1.78 -14.95
C LYS A 15 -9.29 2.45 -15.55
N LYS A 16 -10.09 1.67 -16.26
CA LYS A 16 -11.34 2.14 -16.91
C LYS A 16 -12.45 2.45 -15.92
N TYR A 17 -12.56 1.65 -14.86
CA TYR A 17 -13.65 1.71 -13.90
C TYR A 17 -13.13 1.97 -12.50
N VAL A 18 -13.85 2.81 -11.75
CA VAL A 18 -13.56 3.14 -10.35
C VAL A 18 -14.89 3.13 -9.59
N VAL A 19 -14.88 2.55 -8.39
CA VAL A 19 -15.96 2.62 -7.41
C VAL A 19 -15.37 3.17 -6.10
N PHE A 20 -16.00 4.22 -5.56
CA PHE A 20 -15.64 4.72 -4.24
C PHE A 20 -16.24 3.85 -3.15
N THR A 21 -15.51 3.65 -2.06
CA THR A 21 -15.94 2.80 -0.94
C THR A 21 -15.81 3.59 0.36
N ALA A 22 -16.58 3.19 1.38
CA ALA A 22 -16.59 3.89 2.66
C ALA A 22 -15.21 3.90 3.36
N ARG A 23 -14.39 2.87 3.15
CA ARG A 23 -13.05 2.71 3.73
C ARG A 23 -12.19 1.85 2.82
N GLY A 24 -10.87 2.01 2.89
CA GLY A 24 -9.94 1.07 2.23
C GLY A 24 -10.15 -0.40 2.65
N ASN A 25 -10.51 -0.66 3.91
CA ASN A 25 -10.88 -2.00 4.37
C ASN A 25 -12.13 -2.56 3.66
N SER A 26 -13.10 -1.71 3.30
CA SER A 26 -14.26 -2.12 2.52
C SER A 26 -13.84 -2.56 1.12
N ALA A 27 -12.91 -1.85 0.49
CA ALA A 27 -12.35 -2.23 -0.81
C ALA A 27 -11.59 -3.56 -0.76
N ILE A 28 -10.76 -3.80 0.27
CA ILE A 28 -10.08 -5.10 0.48
C ILE A 28 -11.11 -6.23 0.56
N LEU A 29 -12.16 -6.06 1.37
CA LEU A 29 -13.19 -7.07 1.55
C LEU A 29 -13.96 -7.32 0.25
N ALA A 30 -14.27 -6.27 -0.51
CA ALA A 30 -14.95 -6.38 -1.80
C ALA A 30 -14.11 -7.17 -2.82
N ALA A 31 -12.82 -6.84 -2.95
CA ALA A 31 -11.90 -7.53 -3.84
C ALA A 31 -11.77 -9.02 -3.49
N LEU A 32 -11.62 -9.34 -2.19
CA LEU A 32 -11.52 -10.74 -1.73
C LEU A 32 -12.83 -11.52 -1.93
N LYS A 33 -14.00 -10.88 -1.76
CA LYS A 33 -15.29 -11.52 -2.06
C LYS A 33 -15.44 -11.82 -3.55
N TYR A 34 -15.01 -10.89 -4.41
CA TYR A 34 -15.06 -11.07 -5.87
C TYR A 34 -14.20 -12.25 -6.33
N VAL A 35 -12.92 -12.33 -5.91
CA VAL A 35 -12.06 -13.45 -6.30
C VAL A 35 -12.55 -14.78 -5.73
N LYS A 36 -13.16 -14.78 -4.54
CA LYS A 36 -13.84 -15.96 -3.99
C LYS A 36 -15.01 -16.41 -4.88
N GLN A 37 -15.84 -15.48 -5.35
CA GLN A 37 -16.95 -15.79 -6.26
C GLN A 37 -16.44 -16.38 -7.59
N LYS A 38 -15.26 -15.96 -8.03
CA LYS A 38 -14.55 -16.52 -9.21
C LYS A 38 -13.92 -17.89 -8.96
N GLY A 39 -14.02 -18.44 -7.75
CA GLY A 39 -13.45 -19.73 -7.38
C GLY A 39 -11.94 -19.70 -7.08
N LEU A 40 -11.34 -18.51 -6.99
CA LEU A 40 -9.92 -18.34 -6.68
C LEU A 40 -9.74 -18.31 -5.15
N ASN A 41 -9.32 -19.44 -4.58
CA ASN A 41 -9.28 -19.63 -3.13
C ASN A 41 -7.91 -19.41 -2.49
N ASP A 42 -6.82 -19.56 -3.26
CA ASP A 42 -5.45 -19.42 -2.77
C ASP A 42 -5.01 -17.96 -2.87
N ILE A 43 -4.77 -17.33 -1.72
CA ILE A 43 -4.41 -15.92 -1.62
C ILE A 43 -2.99 -15.78 -1.07
N LEU A 44 -2.09 -15.35 -1.94
CA LEU A 44 -0.71 -15.01 -1.66
C LEU A 44 -0.67 -13.59 -1.05
N ILE A 45 -0.03 -13.44 0.09
CA ILE A 45 0.24 -12.13 0.71
C ILE A 45 1.69 -12.04 1.15
N GLN A 46 2.23 -10.82 1.23
CA GLN A 46 3.56 -10.59 1.80
C GLN A 46 3.60 -11.05 3.28
N ASP A 47 4.69 -11.67 3.71
CA ASP A 47 4.92 -12.06 5.10
C ASP A 47 5.12 -10.87 6.07
N GLN A 48 5.40 -9.69 5.52
CA GLN A 48 5.48 -8.39 6.19
C GLN A 48 5.22 -7.23 5.21
N GLY A 49 4.98 -6.02 5.71
CA GLY A 49 4.74 -4.82 4.91
C GLY A 49 3.33 -4.72 4.28
N GLY A 50 2.53 -5.78 4.34
CA GLY A 50 1.12 -5.77 3.97
C GLY A 50 0.24 -5.00 4.96
N TRP A 51 -1.08 -5.10 4.80
CA TRP A 51 -2.05 -4.48 5.71
C TRP A 51 -2.70 -5.50 6.65
N ILE A 52 -2.99 -5.08 7.89
CA ILE A 52 -3.43 -5.99 8.96
C ILE A 52 -4.74 -6.73 8.65
N THR A 53 -5.61 -6.15 7.83
CA THR A 53 -6.89 -6.77 7.49
C THR A 53 -6.80 -7.81 6.38
N TYR A 54 -5.69 -7.92 5.64
CA TYR A 54 -5.51 -8.97 4.64
C TYR A 54 -5.69 -10.37 5.25
N PRO A 55 -4.87 -10.80 6.22
CA PRO A 55 -5.04 -12.13 6.83
C PRO A 55 -6.38 -12.28 7.55
N GLN A 56 -6.91 -11.20 8.14
CA GLN A 56 -8.19 -11.23 8.84
C GLN A 56 -9.36 -11.53 7.89
N TYR A 57 -9.40 -10.89 6.72
CA TYR A 57 -10.46 -11.09 5.75
C TYR A 57 -10.29 -12.38 4.95
N ILE A 58 -9.07 -12.79 4.63
CA ILE A 58 -8.81 -14.11 4.03
C ILE A 58 -9.37 -15.22 4.95
N LYS A 59 -9.02 -15.17 6.25
CA LYS A 59 -9.57 -16.09 7.25
C LYS A 59 -11.09 -16.00 7.39
N LYS A 60 -11.65 -14.79 7.48
CA LYS A 60 -13.10 -14.56 7.60
C LYS A 60 -13.86 -15.17 6.41
N LEU A 61 -13.30 -15.08 5.21
CA LEU A 61 -13.89 -15.61 4.00
C LEU A 61 -13.59 -17.10 3.78
N LYS A 62 -12.87 -17.76 4.68
CA LYS A 62 -12.44 -19.17 4.55
C LYS A 62 -11.65 -19.41 3.25
N LEU A 63 -10.84 -18.43 2.86
CA LEU A 63 -9.88 -18.55 1.77
C LEU A 63 -8.56 -19.14 2.31
N ASN A 64 -7.78 -19.79 1.45
CA ASN A 64 -6.47 -20.30 1.81
C ASN A 64 -5.45 -19.16 1.79
N GLN A 65 -4.70 -19.00 2.88
CA GLN A 65 -3.69 -17.95 3.02
C GLN A 65 -2.30 -18.53 2.81
N ILE A 66 -1.57 -18.00 1.85
CA ILE A 66 -0.17 -18.35 1.57
C ILE A 66 0.67 -17.10 1.82
N LYS A 67 1.67 -17.20 2.70
CA LYS A 67 2.60 -16.10 2.95
C LYS A 67 3.81 -16.24 2.03
N LEU A 68 4.07 -15.22 1.24
CA LEU A 68 5.27 -15.09 0.43
C LEU A 68 6.40 -14.52 1.28
N THR A 69 7.54 -15.19 1.28
CA THR A 69 8.78 -14.67 1.87
C THR A 69 9.23 -13.42 1.12
N THR A 70 9.53 -12.36 1.85
CA THR A 70 9.96 -11.09 1.26
C THR A 70 11.32 -10.63 1.77
N ASN A 71 12.01 -9.81 0.97
CA ASN A 71 13.14 -9.02 1.44
C ASN A 71 12.63 -7.71 2.04
N TYR A 72 12.29 -7.72 3.33
CA TYR A 72 11.69 -6.58 4.02
C TYR A 72 10.50 -5.98 3.25
N GLY A 73 9.52 -6.83 2.91
CA GLY A 73 8.33 -6.46 2.15
C GLY A 73 8.49 -6.55 0.63
N LEU A 74 9.71 -6.46 0.08
CA LEU A 74 9.93 -6.61 -1.37
C LEU A 74 9.75 -8.07 -1.82
N ILE A 75 8.99 -8.27 -2.88
CA ILE A 75 8.82 -9.59 -3.51
C ILE A 75 9.86 -9.70 -4.61
N ASN A 76 10.78 -10.67 -4.48
CA ASN A 76 11.80 -10.91 -5.51
C ASN A 76 11.35 -11.97 -6.53
N LYS A 77 10.63 -12.99 -6.07
CA LYS A 77 10.22 -14.12 -6.91
C LYS A 77 8.90 -14.71 -6.43
N ILE A 78 8.05 -15.07 -7.38
CA ILE A 78 6.80 -15.78 -7.16
C ILE A 78 6.91 -17.12 -7.89
N THR A 79 6.64 -18.22 -7.20
CA THR A 79 6.75 -19.59 -7.75
C THR A 79 5.40 -20.30 -7.85
N GLU A 80 4.45 -19.82 -7.07
CA GLU A 80 3.07 -20.25 -6.98
C GLU A 80 2.34 -19.92 -8.27
N LYS A 81 1.36 -20.76 -8.62
CA LYS A 81 0.59 -20.65 -9.86
C LYS A 81 -0.90 -20.72 -9.58
N ASN A 82 -1.71 -20.18 -10.47
CA ASN A 82 -3.17 -20.27 -10.42
C ASN A 82 -3.78 -19.75 -9.09
N ALA A 83 -3.22 -18.68 -8.55
CA ALA A 83 -3.59 -18.09 -7.27
C ALA A 83 -3.83 -16.58 -7.40
N VAL A 84 -4.26 -15.94 -6.31
CA VAL A 84 -4.40 -14.48 -6.23
C VAL A 84 -3.19 -13.92 -5.51
N LEU A 85 -2.52 -12.92 -6.09
CA LEU A 85 -1.55 -12.11 -5.37
C LEU A 85 -2.22 -10.87 -4.82
N LEU A 86 -2.39 -10.80 -3.50
CA LEU A 86 -2.78 -9.58 -2.79
C LEU A 86 -1.52 -8.91 -2.21
N ILE A 87 -1.12 -7.81 -2.84
CA ILE A 87 0.14 -7.12 -2.56
C ILE A 87 -0.09 -5.67 -2.18
N ASN A 88 0.74 -5.12 -1.30
CA ASN A 88 0.94 -3.68 -1.16
C ASN A 88 2.13 -3.26 -2.01
N SER A 89 1.90 -2.39 -3.00
CA SER A 89 2.95 -1.89 -3.90
C SER A 89 3.92 -0.92 -3.23
N MET A 90 3.63 -0.49 -2.01
CA MET A 90 4.57 0.21 -1.13
C MET A 90 4.58 -0.41 0.28
N PRO A 91 5.20 -1.59 0.47
CA PRO A 91 5.11 -2.32 1.73
C PRO A 91 5.60 -1.47 2.91
N GLY A 92 4.80 -1.47 3.97
CA GLY A 92 5.04 -0.67 5.18
C GLY A 92 5.22 0.82 4.96
N TYR A 93 4.89 1.33 3.77
CA TYR A 93 5.14 2.69 3.31
C TYR A 93 6.62 3.07 3.20
N PHE A 94 7.59 2.16 3.27
CA PHE A 94 9.02 2.52 3.32
C PHE A 94 9.80 2.15 2.06
N VAL A 95 9.20 1.40 1.14
CA VAL A 95 9.85 0.96 -0.09
C VAL A 95 8.82 0.75 -1.19
N LEU A 96 9.16 1.00 -2.46
CA LEU A 96 8.31 0.71 -3.62
C LEU A 96 8.68 -0.65 -4.24
N GLN A 97 7.66 -1.43 -4.61
CA GLN A 97 7.86 -2.65 -5.39
C GLN A 97 8.26 -2.34 -6.84
N ASP A 98 8.94 -3.29 -7.49
CA ASP A 98 9.02 -3.34 -8.94
C ASP A 98 7.76 -4.00 -9.51
N MET A 99 6.71 -3.18 -9.67
CA MET A 99 5.42 -3.69 -10.13
C MET A 99 5.43 -4.15 -11.59
N ASP A 100 6.38 -3.68 -12.41
CA ASP A 100 6.51 -4.09 -13.81
C ASP A 100 6.97 -5.55 -13.86
N ASP A 101 8.00 -5.90 -13.09
CA ASP A 101 8.48 -7.28 -12.95
C ASP A 101 7.42 -8.19 -12.27
N ILE A 102 6.77 -7.71 -11.21
CA ILE A 102 5.70 -8.47 -10.53
C ILE A 102 4.54 -8.78 -11.49
N ALA A 103 4.12 -7.82 -12.33
CA ALA A 103 3.06 -8.06 -13.32
C ALA A 103 3.48 -9.13 -14.34
N ILE A 104 4.75 -9.13 -14.79
CA ILE A 104 5.29 -10.17 -15.67
C ILE A 104 5.27 -11.54 -14.97
N GLN A 105 5.73 -11.63 -13.73
CA GLN A 105 5.70 -12.87 -12.96
C GLN A 105 4.26 -13.38 -12.75
N CYS A 106 3.32 -12.50 -12.42
CA CYS A 106 1.90 -12.83 -12.29
C CYS A 106 1.34 -13.42 -13.60
N LYS A 107 1.62 -12.78 -14.74
CA LYS A 107 1.19 -13.30 -16.04
C LYS A 107 1.78 -14.68 -16.34
N ASN A 108 3.09 -14.85 -16.12
CA ASN A 108 3.78 -16.11 -16.39
C ASN A 108 3.30 -17.27 -15.51
N ASN A 109 2.87 -16.95 -14.29
CA ASN A 109 2.37 -17.92 -13.32
C ASN A 109 0.84 -18.04 -13.29
N ASN A 110 0.12 -17.34 -14.18
CA ASN A 110 -1.34 -17.28 -14.20
C ASN A 110 -1.94 -16.86 -12.85
N LEU A 111 -1.46 -15.73 -12.31
CA LEU A 111 -1.92 -15.15 -11.05
C LEU A 111 -2.86 -13.97 -11.32
N PHE A 112 -3.90 -13.86 -10.50
CA PHE A 112 -4.77 -12.69 -10.45
C PHE A 112 -4.18 -11.66 -9.48
N LEU A 113 -3.86 -10.46 -9.95
CA LEU A 113 -3.14 -9.44 -9.20
C LEU A 113 -4.11 -8.41 -8.58
N ILE A 114 -4.15 -8.39 -7.25
CA ILE A 114 -4.81 -7.34 -6.45
C ILE A 114 -3.73 -6.45 -5.82
N ASN A 115 -3.69 -5.18 -6.21
CA ASN A 115 -2.69 -4.22 -5.76
C ASN A 115 -3.30 -3.17 -4.80
N ASP A 116 -2.85 -3.15 -3.55
CA ASP A 116 -3.06 -2.04 -2.63
C ASP A 116 -2.12 -0.90 -2.97
N VAL A 117 -2.72 0.18 -3.46
CA VAL A 117 -2.01 1.40 -3.89
C VAL A 117 -2.15 2.53 -2.87
N SER A 118 -2.58 2.23 -1.63
CA SER A 118 -2.82 3.26 -0.61
C SER A 118 -1.60 4.13 -0.30
N GLY A 119 -0.40 3.57 -0.39
CA GLY A 119 0.86 4.30 -0.22
C GLY A 119 1.48 4.81 -1.52
N SER A 120 1.23 4.11 -2.63
CA SER A 120 1.88 4.36 -3.92
C SER A 120 1.04 5.20 -4.90
N ILE A 121 -0.19 5.58 -4.55
CA ILE A 121 -1.04 6.41 -5.42
C ILE A 121 -0.29 7.70 -5.84
N GLY A 122 -0.33 8.01 -7.14
CA GLY A 122 0.48 9.08 -7.73
C GLY A 122 1.87 8.65 -8.22
N THR A 123 2.21 7.37 -8.10
CA THR A 123 3.45 6.79 -8.67
C THR A 123 3.13 5.79 -9.79
N LYS A 124 4.15 5.34 -10.54
CA LYS A 124 3.95 4.33 -11.60
C LYS A 124 3.47 2.99 -11.05
N GLN A 125 3.86 2.64 -9.83
CA GLN A 125 3.49 1.38 -9.16
C GLN A 125 1.99 1.28 -8.89
N ALA A 126 1.26 2.39 -8.91
CA ALA A 126 -0.17 2.42 -8.72
C ALA A 126 -0.97 2.14 -10.01
N LYS A 127 -0.36 1.57 -11.05
CA LYS A 127 -1.03 1.28 -12.34
C LYS A 127 -1.20 -0.21 -12.66
N GLU A 128 -0.40 -1.05 -12.01
CA GLU A 128 -0.37 -2.49 -12.29
C GLU A 128 -1.34 -3.27 -11.41
N GLY A 129 -2.05 -4.22 -12.03
CA GLY A 129 -2.98 -5.15 -11.37
C GLY A 129 -4.31 -5.31 -12.09
N ASP A 130 -4.99 -6.43 -11.85
CA ASP A 130 -6.35 -6.70 -12.34
C ASP A 130 -7.38 -5.90 -11.53
N ILE A 131 -7.12 -5.80 -10.22
CA ILE A 131 -7.83 -4.95 -9.28
C ILE A 131 -6.83 -4.09 -8.54
N LEU A 132 -7.09 -2.80 -8.48
CA LEU A 132 -6.36 -1.86 -7.63
C LEU A 132 -7.31 -1.36 -6.55
N PHE A 133 -6.83 -1.12 -5.35
CA PHE A 133 -7.60 -0.40 -4.35
C PHE A 133 -6.72 0.55 -3.54
N GLY A 134 -7.33 1.59 -3.00
CA GLY A 134 -6.63 2.55 -2.16
C GLY A 134 -7.51 3.06 -1.03
N SER A 135 -6.86 3.53 0.03
CA SER A 135 -7.50 4.17 1.18
C SER A 135 -7.30 5.67 1.14
N PHE A 136 -8.36 6.41 1.47
CA PHE A 136 -8.30 7.84 1.75
C PHE A 136 -8.27 8.15 3.26
N GLY A 137 -7.93 7.16 4.09
CA GLY A 137 -7.93 7.33 5.53
C GLY A 137 -6.85 8.30 6.03
N ARG A 138 -6.86 8.51 7.34
CA ARG A 138 -5.83 9.31 8.01
C ARG A 138 -4.41 8.84 7.67
N TRP A 139 -3.50 9.81 7.48
CA TRP A 139 -2.08 9.61 7.18
C TRP A 139 -1.78 8.92 5.83
N LYS A 140 -2.72 8.92 4.89
CA LYS A 140 -2.49 8.53 3.50
C LYS A 140 -2.03 9.74 2.66
N PRO A 141 -1.38 9.53 1.51
CA PRO A 141 -1.11 10.60 0.56
C PRO A 141 -2.40 11.37 0.22
N LEU A 142 -3.48 10.65 -0.11
CA LEU A 142 -4.82 11.23 -0.30
C LEU A 142 -5.63 11.16 1.01
N ASN A 143 -5.28 11.95 2.01
CA ASN A 143 -5.98 11.97 3.30
C ASN A 143 -7.32 12.75 3.23
N MET A 144 -8.43 12.02 3.38
CA MET A 144 -9.81 12.49 3.53
C MET A 144 -10.41 12.09 4.89
N GLU A 145 -9.58 11.64 5.84
CA GLU A 145 -9.91 10.99 7.12
C GLU A 145 -10.61 9.62 6.99
N GLU A 146 -11.51 9.48 6.02
CA GLU A 146 -12.18 8.23 5.65
C GLU A 146 -12.38 8.10 4.14
N GLY A 147 -12.85 6.93 3.70
CA GLY A 147 -13.03 6.61 2.29
C GLY A 147 -11.96 5.69 1.71
N GLY A 148 -12.20 5.29 0.47
CA GLY A 148 -11.29 4.53 -0.37
C GLY A 148 -11.88 4.35 -1.75
N PHE A 149 -11.20 3.56 -2.57
CA PHE A 149 -11.66 3.22 -3.90
C PHE A 149 -11.22 1.81 -4.29
N ILE A 150 -11.91 1.24 -5.27
CA ILE A 150 -11.49 0.06 -6.02
C ILE A 150 -11.56 0.39 -7.51
N ALA A 151 -10.56 -0.04 -8.27
CA ALA A 151 -10.39 0.28 -9.68
C ALA A 151 -10.04 -0.98 -10.48
N THR A 152 -10.56 -1.10 -11.69
CA THR A 152 -10.38 -2.29 -12.54
C THR A 152 -10.71 -1.97 -14.00
N ASP A 153 -10.23 -2.80 -14.92
CA ASP A 153 -10.62 -2.79 -16.33
C ASP A 153 -11.75 -3.79 -16.64
N ASP A 154 -12.05 -4.71 -15.70
CA ASP A 154 -13.07 -5.73 -15.84
C ASP A 154 -14.46 -5.16 -15.51
N LYS A 155 -15.36 -5.17 -16.49
CA LYS A 155 -16.73 -4.69 -16.35
C LYS A 155 -17.58 -5.56 -15.41
N GLU A 156 -17.33 -6.87 -15.35
CA GLU A 156 -18.01 -7.77 -14.42
C GLU A 156 -17.59 -7.45 -12.98
N ALA A 157 -16.29 -7.28 -12.73
CA ALA A 157 -15.77 -6.85 -11.44
C ALA A 157 -16.32 -5.48 -11.04
N TYR A 158 -16.34 -4.52 -11.97
CA TYR A 158 -16.94 -3.20 -11.74
C TYR A 158 -18.41 -3.27 -11.32
N ASN A 159 -19.22 -4.08 -12.00
CA ASN A 159 -20.64 -4.24 -11.64
C ASN A 159 -20.80 -4.87 -10.26
N PHE A 160 -19.98 -5.86 -9.91
CA PHE A 160 -19.95 -6.44 -8.56
C PHE A 160 -19.58 -5.39 -7.49
N PHE A 161 -18.59 -4.55 -7.77
CA PHE A 161 -18.14 -3.54 -6.79
C PHE A 161 -19.14 -2.42 -6.52
N LYS A 162 -20.11 -2.17 -7.40
CA LYS A 162 -21.18 -1.18 -7.16
C LYS A 162 -22.00 -1.48 -5.90
N GLU A 163 -22.07 -2.73 -5.47
CA GLU A 163 -22.72 -3.10 -4.20
C GLU A 163 -22.02 -2.50 -2.97
N PHE A 164 -20.77 -2.05 -3.13
CA PHE A 164 -19.95 -1.43 -2.08
C PHE A 164 -19.77 0.08 -2.29
N GLU A 165 -20.48 0.65 -3.26
CA GLU A 165 -20.39 2.05 -3.61
C GLU A 165 -20.77 2.94 -2.42
N PHE A 166 -19.98 3.98 -2.21
CA PHE A 166 -20.17 4.94 -1.14
C PHE A 166 -20.00 6.34 -1.71
N ASP A 167 -20.91 7.23 -1.32
CA ASP A 167 -20.85 8.63 -1.75
C ASP A 167 -19.70 9.34 -1.03
N ILE A 168 -18.80 9.93 -1.82
CA ILE A 168 -17.65 10.69 -1.32
C ILE A 168 -17.75 12.12 -1.80
N SER A 169 -17.33 13.07 -0.95
CA SER A 169 -17.25 14.47 -1.34
C SER A 169 -16.20 14.66 -2.45
N CYS A 170 -16.68 14.69 -3.70
CA CYS A 170 -15.84 14.80 -4.88
C CYS A 170 -15.06 16.12 -4.90
N GLU A 171 -15.66 17.22 -4.44
CA GLU A 171 -14.99 18.52 -4.28
C GLU A 171 -13.76 18.41 -3.35
N LYS A 172 -13.94 17.86 -2.15
CA LYS A 172 -12.85 17.66 -1.19
C LYS A 172 -11.76 16.74 -1.77
N LEU A 173 -12.17 15.64 -2.43
CA LEU A 173 -11.22 14.70 -3.03
C LEU A 173 -10.43 15.36 -4.17
N CYS A 174 -11.07 16.12 -5.06
CA CYS A 174 -10.39 16.90 -6.10
C CYS A 174 -9.37 17.88 -5.51
N GLY A 175 -9.71 18.56 -4.40
CA GLY A 175 -8.78 19.45 -3.70
C GLY A 175 -7.56 18.73 -3.10
N LYS A 176 -7.68 17.45 -2.74
CA LYS A 176 -6.54 16.62 -2.29
C LYS A 176 -5.73 16.10 -3.46
N LEU A 177 -6.40 15.68 -4.54
CA LEU A 177 -5.76 15.17 -5.76
C LEU A 177 -4.87 16.24 -6.41
N SER A 178 -5.33 17.48 -6.50
CA SER A 178 -4.55 18.58 -7.08
C SER A 178 -3.24 18.88 -6.34
N LYS A 179 -3.15 18.51 -5.06
CA LYS A 179 -1.95 18.67 -4.21
C LYS A 179 -1.16 17.38 -4.01
N LEU A 180 -1.58 16.28 -4.63
CA LEU A 180 -0.96 14.97 -4.40
C LEU A 180 0.53 14.98 -4.76
N GLN A 181 0.90 15.53 -5.92
CA GLN A 181 2.29 15.54 -6.35
C GLN A 181 3.19 16.41 -5.46
N GLU A 182 2.71 17.58 -5.04
CA GLU A 182 3.40 18.44 -4.08
C GLU A 182 3.64 17.69 -2.76
N LYS A 183 2.62 17.00 -2.24
CA LYS A 183 2.70 16.21 -1.03
C LYS A 183 3.70 15.05 -1.15
N LEU A 184 3.72 14.35 -2.28
CA LEU A 184 4.69 13.28 -2.55
C LEU A 184 6.12 13.82 -2.63
N ASN A 185 6.33 14.99 -3.26
CA ASN A 185 7.63 15.63 -3.31
C ASN A 185 8.13 16.00 -1.91
N PHE A 186 7.27 16.60 -1.08
CA PHE A 186 7.59 16.89 0.32
C PHE A 186 8.03 15.64 1.09
N PHE A 187 7.31 14.52 0.93
CA PHE A 187 7.70 13.27 1.57
C PHE A 187 9.06 12.75 1.10
N ASN A 188 9.33 12.80 -0.20
CA ASN A 188 10.61 12.38 -0.76
C ASN A 188 11.78 13.22 -0.21
N ASP A 189 11.61 14.54 -0.13
CA ASP A 189 12.62 15.44 0.41
C ASP A 189 12.90 15.16 1.88
N LYS A 190 11.85 14.95 2.68
CA LYS A 190 12.00 14.60 4.10
C LYS A 190 12.59 13.22 4.33
N VAL A 191 12.24 12.23 3.52
CA VAL A 191 12.88 10.90 3.56
C VAL A 191 14.37 11.02 3.23
N LYS A 192 14.75 11.83 2.23
CA LYS A 192 16.15 12.07 1.88
C LYS A 192 16.92 12.74 3.02
N GLU A 193 16.35 13.78 3.64
CA GLU A 193 16.93 14.46 4.81
C GLU A 193 17.20 13.47 5.95
N ILE A 194 16.20 12.65 6.32
CA ILE A 194 16.34 11.69 7.42
C ILE A 194 17.38 10.61 7.11
N LYS A 195 17.43 10.13 5.86
CA LYS A 195 18.43 9.13 5.44
C LYS A 195 19.85 9.68 5.51
N GLU A 196 20.07 10.96 5.19
CA GLU A 196 21.37 11.61 5.33
C GLU A 196 21.74 11.84 6.81
N ASP A 197 20.79 12.33 7.62
CA ASP A 197 20.98 12.52 9.06
C ASP A 197 21.37 11.21 9.77
N LEU A 198 20.86 10.07 9.27
CA LEU A 198 21.06 8.74 9.85
C LEU A 198 21.99 7.86 9.00
N LYS A 199 22.87 8.44 8.18
CA LYS A 199 23.74 7.69 7.25
C LYS A 199 24.67 6.67 7.90
N ASP A 200 24.97 6.82 9.19
CA ASP A 200 25.81 5.89 9.94
C ASP A 200 25.02 4.70 10.54
N TYR A 201 23.70 4.69 10.39
CA TYR A 201 22.83 3.61 10.87
C TYR A 201 22.46 2.64 9.74
N ASP A 202 22.10 1.40 10.09
CA ASP A 202 21.58 0.43 9.14
C ASP A 202 20.14 0.78 8.72
N ILE A 203 19.99 1.31 7.51
CA ILE A 203 18.70 1.73 6.94
C ILE A 203 18.24 0.67 5.95
N ILE A 204 17.08 0.07 6.21
CA ILE A 204 16.46 -0.91 5.32
C ILE A 204 16.08 -0.22 4.01
N HIS A 205 16.52 -0.81 2.88
CA HIS A 205 16.31 -0.28 1.53
C HIS A 205 16.76 1.18 1.37
N ARG A 206 17.94 1.53 1.92
CA ARG A 206 18.50 2.90 1.93
C ARG A 206 18.35 3.65 0.61
N GLU A 207 18.65 3.02 -0.52
CA GLU A 207 18.64 3.67 -1.84
C GLU A 207 17.26 3.73 -2.50
N GLN A 208 16.24 3.11 -1.91
CA GLN A 208 14.91 3.02 -2.52
C GLN A 208 13.95 4.10 -2.02
N LYS A 209 12.94 4.41 -2.84
CA LYS A 209 11.91 5.40 -2.51
C LYS A 209 10.85 4.81 -1.60
N GLY A 210 10.35 5.62 -0.68
CA GLY A 210 9.26 5.32 0.25
C GLY A 210 8.76 6.59 0.92
N LEU A 211 7.73 6.47 1.75
CA LEU A 211 7.14 7.55 2.55
C LEU A 211 7.45 7.41 4.05
N ASN A 212 8.25 6.44 4.43
CA ASN A 212 8.73 6.15 5.78
C ASN A 212 10.21 5.76 5.68
N VAL A 213 10.97 5.91 6.77
CA VAL A 213 12.35 5.41 6.88
C VAL A 213 12.39 4.35 7.95
N VAL A 214 12.96 3.18 7.66
CA VAL A 214 13.09 2.10 8.64
C VAL A 214 14.56 1.88 8.95
N VAL A 215 14.90 2.02 10.24
CA VAL A 215 16.28 1.97 10.72
C VAL A 215 16.42 0.84 11.73
N LYS A 216 17.32 -0.09 11.47
CA LYS A 216 17.61 -1.21 12.37
C LYS A 216 18.44 -0.72 13.56
N TYR A 217 18.31 -1.44 14.66
CA TYR A 217 19.16 -1.26 15.84
C TYR A 217 19.55 -2.62 16.39
N SER A 218 20.71 -2.68 17.02
CA SER A 218 21.28 -3.90 17.62
C SER A 218 21.32 -3.87 19.15
N SER A 219 21.03 -2.72 19.76
CA SER A 219 21.04 -2.52 21.20
C SER A 219 20.03 -1.47 21.66
N GLU A 220 19.62 -1.53 22.93
CA GLU A 220 18.74 -0.50 23.54
C GLU A 220 19.37 0.90 23.46
N LYS A 221 20.69 1.02 23.58
CA LYS A 221 21.40 2.30 23.45
C LYS A 221 21.23 2.92 22.06
N GLU A 222 21.28 2.10 21.00
CA GLU A 222 21.03 2.59 19.63
C GLU A 222 19.56 2.97 19.43
N LYS A 223 18.64 2.14 19.94
CA LYS A 223 17.21 2.44 19.93
C LYS A 223 16.90 3.78 20.63
N GLU A 224 17.43 4.01 21.82
CA GLU A 224 17.26 5.27 22.55
C GLU A 224 17.79 6.48 21.77
N LYS A 225 18.93 6.35 21.08
CA LYS A 225 19.45 7.41 20.20
C LYS A 225 18.51 7.71 19.03
N LEU A 226 17.96 6.68 18.38
CA LEU A 226 16.99 6.84 17.30
C LEU A 226 15.70 7.51 17.78
N ILE A 227 15.18 7.10 18.95
CA ILE A 227 14.00 7.71 19.58
C ILE A 227 14.29 9.17 19.94
N LYS A 228 15.47 9.46 20.51
CA LYS A 228 15.89 10.83 20.82
C LYS A 228 15.94 11.69 19.56
N TYR A 229 16.54 11.21 18.48
CA TYR A 229 16.54 11.88 17.18
C TYR A 229 15.11 12.18 16.71
N CYS A 230 14.20 11.20 16.77
CA CYS A 230 12.81 11.39 16.39
C CYS A 230 12.12 12.46 17.24
N ASN A 231 12.31 12.44 18.56
CA ASN A 231 11.71 13.42 19.47
C ASN A 231 12.23 14.85 19.23
N GLU A 232 13.55 15.01 19.06
CA GLU A 232 14.18 16.31 18.77
C GLU A 232 13.71 16.90 17.43
N LYS A 233 13.53 16.04 16.42
CA LYS A 233 13.03 16.42 15.09
C LYS A 233 11.50 16.43 14.98
N LYS A 234 10.77 16.10 16.07
CA LYS A 234 9.30 15.97 16.13
C LYS A 234 8.74 14.99 15.08
N LEU A 235 9.45 13.89 14.85
CA LEU A 235 9.06 12.82 13.95
C LEU A 235 8.31 11.74 14.73
N GLU A 236 7.09 11.41 14.31
CA GLU A 236 6.41 10.23 14.81
C GLU A 236 7.13 8.95 14.35
N PHE A 237 7.12 7.92 15.19
CA PHE A 237 7.73 6.63 14.87
C PHE A 237 6.90 5.46 15.39
N VAL A 238 7.22 4.26 14.90
CA VAL A 238 6.67 2.98 15.34
C VAL A 238 7.83 2.03 15.58
N GLU A 239 7.90 1.46 16.78
CA GLU A 239 8.81 0.36 17.09
C GLU A 239 8.36 -0.95 16.41
N CYS A 240 9.32 -1.68 15.85
CA CYS A 240 9.17 -2.99 15.23
C CYS A 240 9.76 -4.09 16.15
N PRO A 241 9.34 -5.37 16.04
CA PRO A 241 8.63 -5.98 14.92
C PRO A 241 7.15 -5.59 14.83
N LYS A 242 6.68 -5.30 13.62
CA LYS A 242 5.27 -5.05 13.34
C LYS A 242 4.95 -5.49 11.92
N TYR A 243 4.01 -6.43 11.75
CA TYR A 243 3.64 -7.00 10.44
C TYR A 243 3.41 -5.94 9.35
N ILE A 244 2.75 -4.82 9.69
CA ILE A 244 2.48 -3.73 8.74
C ILE A 244 3.70 -2.85 8.44
N ARG A 245 4.89 -3.22 8.91
CA ARG A 245 6.21 -2.59 8.71
C ARG A 245 7.20 -3.71 8.38
N VAL A 246 8.11 -4.02 9.31
CA VAL A 246 9.08 -5.10 9.24
C VAL A 246 9.00 -5.98 10.48
N ASN A 247 9.34 -7.26 10.34
CA ASN A 247 9.40 -8.24 11.42
C ASN A 247 10.80 -8.33 12.04
N GLU A 248 11.47 -7.19 12.22
CA GLU A 248 12.80 -7.08 12.84
C GLU A 248 12.86 -5.95 13.88
N GLN A 249 13.94 -5.95 14.68
CA GLN A 249 14.28 -4.87 15.61
C GLN A 249 14.64 -3.60 14.81
N ALA A 250 13.69 -2.68 14.75
CA ALA A 250 13.83 -1.46 13.98
C ALA A 250 12.88 -0.35 14.47
N ILE A 251 13.22 0.90 14.12
CA ILE A 251 12.35 2.05 14.26
C ILE A 251 11.86 2.45 12.86
N SER A 252 10.54 2.44 12.65
CA SER A 252 9.88 2.98 11.46
C SER A 252 9.51 4.43 11.71
N ILE A 253 10.26 5.36 11.14
CA ILE A 253 10.03 6.80 11.18
C ILE A 253 8.92 7.16 10.17
N GLU A 254 7.82 7.72 10.66
CA GLU A 254 6.55 7.83 9.95
C GLU A 254 6.40 9.16 9.19
N VAL A 255 7.25 9.43 8.20
CA VAL A 255 7.30 10.72 7.46
C VAL A 255 5.93 11.10 6.87
N LYS A 256 5.16 10.12 6.39
CA LYS A 256 3.79 10.35 5.89
C LYS A 256 2.80 10.95 6.92
N ARG A 257 3.15 11.02 8.21
CA ARG A 257 2.32 11.62 9.27
C ARG A 257 2.59 13.11 9.52
N LEU A 258 3.57 13.69 8.83
CA LEU A 258 3.90 15.12 8.98
C LEU A 258 2.83 16.06 8.40
N VAL A 259 1.95 15.57 7.52
CA VAL A 259 0.97 16.36 6.75
C VAL A 259 -0.35 15.64 6.46
#